data_AF-A0A8I6WER6-F1
#
_entry.id   AF-A0A8I6WER6-F1
#
_cell.length_a   1.000
_cell.length_b   1.000
_cell.length_c   1.000
_cell.angle_alpha   90.00
_cell.angle_beta   90.00
_cell.angle_gamma   90.00
#
_symmetry.space_group_name_H-M   'P 1'
#
loop_
_entity.id
_entity.type
_entity.pdbx_description
1 polymer ?
#
loop_
_entity_poly.entity_id
_entity_poly.type
_entity_poly.pdbx_seq_one_letter_code
_entity_poly.pdbx_strand_id
1 'polypeptide(L)'
;MAKLMCLCFIILTIAVVVSADGCDGDRQDMIRECGKYQKLPAESKLAPSDGCCVVWEKANIPCLCVGVTKEKEKISCMEKVGYVANFCKKSFPHGYKRGSYTFPPLA
;
A
#
# COMPACT_ATOMS: atom_id res chain seq x y z
N MET A 1 -26.09 -35.54 34.26
CA MET A 1 -26.00 -36.13 32.90
C MET A 1 -25.26 -35.14 32.00
N ALA A 2 -23.93 -35.24 32.00
CA ALA A 2 -23.07 -34.57 31.03
C ALA A 2 -23.11 -35.37 29.71
N LYS A 3 -23.22 -34.65 28.58
CA LYS A 3 -23.24 -35.05 27.15
C LYS A 3 -24.40 -34.26 26.53
N LEU A 4 -24.19 -33.06 26.00
CA LEU A 4 -23.64 -32.92 24.67
C LEU A 4 -23.08 -31.50 24.48
N MET A 5 -21.91 -31.24 25.06
CA MET A 5 -20.96 -30.28 24.52
C MET A 5 -20.61 -30.74 23.09
N CYS A 6 -21.18 -30.16 22.04
CA CYS A 6 -20.61 -30.35 20.69
C CYS A 6 -21.09 -29.39 19.58
N LEU A 7 -21.71 -28.26 19.87
CA LEU A 7 -22.04 -27.28 18.82
C LEU A 7 -21.63 -25.89 19.28
N CYS A 8 -20.31 -25.69 19.45
CA CYS A 8 -19.70 -24.37 19.42
C CYS A 8 -19.99 -23.77 18.05
N PHE A 9 -20.99 -22.91 18.03
CA PHE A 9 -21.40 -22.15 16.87
C PHE A 9 -20.20 -21.39 16.27
N ILE A 10 -19.82 -21.84 15.08
CA ILE A 10 -19.40 -21.03 13.93
C ILE A 10 -18.22 -20.10 14.23
N ILE A 11 -17.02 -20.61 13.95
CA ILE A 11 -15.84 -19.78 13.70
C ILE A 11 -16.19 -18.88 12.50
N LEU A 12 -16.51 -17.61 12.78
CA LEU A 12 -16.60 -16.56 11.78
C LEU A 12 -15.19 -16.30 11.26
N THR A 13 -14.79 -17.06 10.25
CA THR A 13 -13.67 -16.69 9.38
C THR A 13 -14.10 -15.44 8.62
N ILE A 14 -13.72 -14.27 9.13
CA ILE A 14 -13.87 -13.02 8.39
C ILE A 14 -12.90 -13.10 7.21
N ALA A 15 -13.38 -13.64 6.08
CA ALA A 15 -12.76 -13.35 4.81
C ALA A 15 -12.93 -11.85 4.61
N VAL A 16 -11.85 -11.08 4.82
CA VAL A 16 -11.82 -9.67 4.45
C VAL A 16 -12.04 -9.63 2.95
N VAL A 17 -13.29 -9.41 2.56
CA VAL A 17 -13.67 -9.12 1.19
C VAL A 17 -13.02 -7.78 0.85
N VAL A 18 -11.85 -7.83 0.22
CA VAL A 18 -11.26 -6.64 -0.39
C VAL A 18 -12.15 -6.31 -1.57
N SER A 19 -13.10 -5.40 -1.38
CA SER A 19 -13.93 -4.88 -2.46
C SER A 19 -13.02 -4.20 -3.48
N ALA A 20 -13.03 -4.69 -4.72
CA ALA A 20 -12.24 -4.17 -5.82
C ALA A 20 -12.48 -2.66 -6.04
N ASP A 21 -13.72 -2.20 -5.80
CA ASP A 21 -14.13 -0.79 -5.95
C ASP A 21 -13.31 0.17 -5.06
N GLY A 22 -13.03 -0.22 -3.81
CA GLY A 22 -12.24 0.60 -2.90
C GLY A 22 -10.77 0.72 -3.34
N CYS A 23 -10.23 -0.35 -3.91
CA CYS A 23 -8.84 -0.40 -4.35
C CYS A 23 -8.58 0.43 -5.60
N ASP A 24 -9.51 0.45 -6.53
CA ASP A 24 -9.39 1.30 -7.71
C ASP A 24 -9.62 2.77 -7.36
N GLY A 25 -10.49 3.08 -6.40
CA GLY A 25 -10.59 4.42 -5.80
C GLY A 25 -9.26 4.89 -5.22
N ASP A 26 -8.68 4.11 -4.31
CA ASP A 26 -7.36 4.38 -3.72
C ASP A 26 -6.28 4.59 -4.80
N ARG A 27 -6.35 3.83 -5.89
CA ARG A 27 -5.40 3.91 -7.00
C ARG A 27 -5.52 5.24 -7.74
N GLN A 28 -6.74 5.67 -8.03
CA GLN A 28 -6.98 6.94 -8.73
C GLN A 28 -6.56 8.13 -7.86
N ASP A 29 -6.91 8.12 -6.58
CA ASP A 29 -6.51 9.17 -5.64
C ASP A 29 -4.99 9.22 -5.49
N MET A 30 -4.31 8.07 -5.43
CA MET A 30 -2.85 7.99 -5.38
C MET A 30 -2.20 8.59 -6.63
N ILE A 31 -2.73 8.28 -7.82
CA ILE A 31 -2.22 8.84 -9.08
C ILE A 31 -2.39 10.36 -9.09
N ARG A 32 -3.56 10.85 -8.68
CA ARG A 32 -3.91 12.27 -8.68
C ARG A 32 -3.05 13.07 -7.71
N GLU A 33 -3.00 12.66 -6.45
CA GLU A 33 -2.38 13.44 -5.38
C GLU A 33 -0.88 13.15 -5.25
N CYS A 34 -0.47 11.88 -5.42
CA CYS A 34 0.91 11.46 -5.17
C CYS A 34 1.74 11.22 -6.44
N GLY A 35 1.12 11.08 -7.61
CA GLY A 35 1.78 10.59 -8.82
C GLY A 35 3.04 11.37 -9.21
N LYS A 36 3.03 12.71 -9.07
CA LYS A 36 4.21 13.54 -9.41
C LYS A 36 5.43 13.31 -8.49
N TYR A 37 5.21 12.89 -7.25
CA TYR A 37 6.28 12.65 -6.28
C TYR A 37 6.96 11.29 -6.47
N GLN A 38 6.34 10.39 -7.25
CA GLN A 38 6.76 9.00 -7.41
C GLN A 38 7.29 8.70 -8.82
N LYS A 39 7.36 9.69 -9.71
CA LYS A 39 7.90 9.52 -11.07
C LYS A 39 9.43 9.37 -11.07
N LEU A 40 9.93 8.67 -12.07
CA LEU A 40 11.36 8.65 -12.43
C LEU A 40 11.82 10.02 -12.97
N PRO A 41 13.15 10.32 -12.95
CA PRO A 41 14.23 9.55 -12.35
C PRO A 41 14.22 9.65 -10.82
N ALA A 42 15.11 8.92 -10.13
CA ALA A 42 15.21 8.96 -8.66
C ALA A 42 15.77 10.30 -8.15
N GLU A 43 16.50 11.05 -9.00
CA GLU A 43 17.04 12.35 -8.62
C GLU A 43 15.93 13.33 -8.21
N SER A 44 16.21 14.14 -7.19
CA SER A 44 15.29 15.08 -6.54
C SER A 44 14.03 14.43 -5.92
N LYS A 45 14.08 14.18 -4.61
CA LYS A 45 12.91 13.83 -3.80
C LYS A 45 12.15 15.11 -3.48
N LEU A 46 10.97 15.28 -4.06
CA LEU A 46 10.08 16.40 -3.76
C LEU A 46 9.25 16.05 -2.53
N ALA A 47 9.20 16.95 -1.55
CA ALA A 47 8.35 16.79 -0.37
C ALA A 47 6.87 16.62 -0.80
N PRO A 48 6.18 15.55 -0.36
CA PRO A 48 4.76 15.34 -0.65
C PRO A 48 3.91 16.50 -0.12
N SER A 49 2.80 16.79 -0.79
CA SER A 49 1.76 17.67 -0.25
C SER A 49 1.00 16.98 0.87
N ASP A 50 0.35 17.77 1.72
CA ASP A 50 -0.58 17.23 2.74
C ASP A 50 -1.68 16.38 2.10
N GLY A 51 -2.19 16.79 0.93
CA GLY A 51 -3.17 16.01 0.17
C GLY A 51 -2.66 14.62 -0.22
N CYS A 52 -1.40 14.51 -0.66
CA CYS A 52 -0.79 13.21 -0.92
C CYS A 52 -0.66 12.38 0.36
N CYS A 53 -0.26 12.98 1.49
CA CYS A 53 -0.16 12.23 2.74
C CYS A 53 -1.51 11.75 3.26
N VAL A 54 -2.59 12.54 3.13
CA VAL A 54 -3.95 12.12 3.51
C VAL A 54 -4.40 10.90 2.70
N VAL A 55 -4.16 10.90 1.38
CA VAL A 55 -4.47 9.75 0.53
C VAL A 55 -3.61 8.54 0.90
N TRP A 56 -2.30 8.75 1.11
CA TRP A 56 -1.37 7.68 1.46
C TRP A 56 -1.74 6.97 2.76
N GLU A 57 -2.11 7.75 3.78
CA GLU A 57 -2.50 7.23 5.09
C GLU A 57 -3.77 6.38 5.03
N LYS A 58 -4.74 6.77 4.20
CA LYS A 58 -6.02 6.06 4.04
C LYS A 58 -5.96 4.86 3.11
N ALA A 59 -5.08 4.91 2.11
CA ALA A 59 -5.04 3.91 1.05
C ALA A 59 -4.82 2.48 1.56
N ASN A 60 -5.52 1.53 0.95
CA ASN A 60 -5.27 0.10 1.07
C ASN A 60 -4.01 -0.29 0.29
N ILE A 61 -2.86 -0.01 0.90
CA ILE A 61 -1.53 -0.29 0.34
C ILE A 61 -1.40 -1.77 -0.10
N PRO A 62 -1.80 -2.79 0.68
CA PRO A 62 -1.78 -4.18 0.22
C PRO A 62 -2.50 -4.40 -1.12
N CYS A 63 -3.68 -3.82 -1.30
CA CYS A 63 -4.39 -3.95 -2.57
C CYS A 63 -3.68 -3.22 -3.72
N LEU A 64 -3.17 -2.01 -3.49
CA LEU A 64 -2.40 -1.28 -4.50
C LEU A 64 -1.14 -2.04 -4.94
N CYS A 65 -0.58 -2.89 -4.07
CA CYS A 65 0.58 -3.72 -4.38
C CYS A 65 0.28 -4.84 -5.38
N VAL A 66 -0.94 -5.39 -5.41
CA VAL A 66 -1.35 -6.42 -6.39
C VAL A 66 -1.22 -5.89 -7.82
N GLY A 67 -1.48 -4.61 -8.02
CA GLY A 67 -1.43 -3.98 -9.33
C GLY A 67 -0.03 -3.55 -9.78
N VAL A 68 1.03 -3.77 -8.99
CA VAL A 68 2.41 -3.37 -9.35
C VAL A 68 3.05 -4.47 -10.18
N THR A 69 3.19 -4.18 -11.48
CA THR A 69 3.90 -5.02 -12.44
C THR A 69 5.27 -4.42 -12.75
N LYS A 70 6.16 -5.20 -13.36
CA LYS A 70 7.46 -4.71 -13.86
C LYS A 70 7.32 -3.52 -14.81
N GLU A 71 6.22 -3.41 -15.55
CA GLU A 71 5.96 -2.27 -16.43
C GLU A 71 5.62 -1.01 -15.65
N LYS A 72 4.86 -1.13 -14.55
CA LYS A 72 4.60 0.03 -13.68
C LYS A 72 5.84 0.47 -12.92
N GLU A 73 6.74 -0.45 -12.60
CA GLU A 73 8.07 -0.13 -12.05
C GLU A 73 8.93 0.71 -13.02
N LYS A 74 8.69 0.64 -14.34
CA LYS A 74 9.38 1.48 -15.34
C LYS A 74 8.89 2.92 -15.40
N ILE A 75 7.78 3.26 -14.74
CA ILE A 75 7.23 4.62 -14.69
C ILE A 75 7.15 5.18 -13.27
N SER A 76 7.20 4.30 -12.26
CA SER A 76 7.16 4.63 -10.84
C SER A 76 8.50 4.33 -10.17
N CYS A 77 9.16 5.36 -9.66
CA CYS A 77 10.38 5.25 -8.88
C CYS A 77 10.07 4.71 -7.48
N MET A 78 10.38 3.43 -7.25
CA MET A 78 10.12 2.76 -5.96
C MET A 78 10.87 3.37 -4.77
N GLU A 79 12.05 3.95 -5.00
CA GLU A 79 12.77 4.69 -3.97
C GLU A 79 11.99 5.94 -3.52
N LYS A 80 11.40 6.67 -4.47
CA LYS A 80 10.55 7.84 -4.18
C LYS A 80 9.24 7.44 -3.52
N VAL A 81 8.65 6.30 -3.90
CA VAL A 81 7.52 5.72 -3.18
C VAL A 81 7.88 5.48 -1.72
N GLY A 82 9.07 4.95 -1.43
CA GLY A 82 9.57 4.76 -0.06
C GLY A 82 9.77 6.08 0.68
N TYR A 83 10.29 7.10 -0.02
CA TYR A 83 10.41 8.45 0.53
C TYR A 83 9.05 9.05 0.91
N VAL A 84 8.04 8.98 0.03
CA VAL A 84 6.67 9.42 0.31
C VAL A 84 6.11 8.68 1.52
N ALA A 85 6.28 7.36 1.57
CA ALA A 85 5.81 6.52 2.66
C ALA A 85 6.39 6.96 4.03
N ASN A 86 7.69 7.22 4.07
CA ASN A 86 8.40 7.67 5.27
C ASN A 86 8.01 9.09 5.66
N PHE A 87 7.89 9.99 4.69
CA PHE A 87 7.48 11.35 4.92
C PHE A 87 6.06 11.41 5.52
N CYS A 88 5.12 10.65 4.94
CA CYS A 88 3.72 10.59 5.34
C CYS A 88 3.44 9.61 6.51
N LYS A 89 4.47 9.16 7.23
CA LYS A 89 4.36 8.37 8.49
C LYS A 89 3.63 7.02 8.37
N LYS A 90 3.53 6.47 7.16
CA LYS A 90 3.04 5.11 6.90
C LYS A 90 4.06 4.39 6.03
N SER A 91 5.20 4.11 6.66
CA SER A 91 6.35 3.47 6.04
C SER A 91 6.11 1.99 5.74
N PHE A 92 6.90 1.47 4.80
CA PHE A 92 6.98 0.03 4.59
C PHE A 92 7.86 -0.62 5.66
N PRO A 93 7.50 -1.82 6.14
CA PRO A 93 8.39 -2.63 6.96
C PRO A 93 9.72 -2.91 6.25
N HIS A 94 10.78 -3.10 7.01
CA HIS A 94 12.06 -3.54 6.46
C HIS A 94 11.89 -4.85 5.68
N GLY A 95 12.48 -4.92 4.48
CA GLY A 95 12.38 -6.10 3.63
C GLY A 95 11.04 -6.28 2.92
N TYR A 96 10.12 -5.31 3.03
CA TYR A 96 8.87 -5.34 2.28
C TYR A 96 9.15 -5.37 0.78
N LYS A 97 8.58 -6.35 0.08
CA LYS A 97 8.81 -6.55 -1.35
C LYS A 97 7.60 -6.12 -2.16
N ARG A 98 7.82 -5.25 -3.14
CA ARG A 98 6.82 -4.77 -4.12
C ARG A 98 7.36 -5.07 -5.50
N GLY A 99 6.73 -6.03 -6.19
CA GLY A 99 7.21 -6.54 -7.47
C GLY A 99 8.65 -7.04 -7.35
N SER A 100 9.59 -6.41 -8.07
CA SER A 100 11.01 -6.73 -8.03
C SER A 100 11.81 -5.93 -6.99
N TYR A 101 11.22 -4.87 -6.42
CA TYR A 101 11.89 -3.97 -5.48
C TYR A 101 11.69 -4.41 -4.03
N THR A 102 12.76 -4.32 -3.22
CA THR A 102 12.73 -4.55 -1.78
C THR A 102 13.07 -3.24 -1.07
N PHE A 103 12.20 -2.79 -0.16
CA PHE A 103 12.43 -1.57 0.59
C PHE A 103 13.59 -1.72 1.59
N PRO A 104 14.55 -0.78 1.62
CA PRO A 104 15.63 -0.77 2.59
C PRO A 104 15.11 -0.49 4.01
N PRO A 105 15.96 -0.66 5.05
CA PRO A 105 15.63 -0.18 6.39
C PRO A 105 15.25 1.30 6.39
N LEU A 106 14.40 1.70 7.34
CA LEU A 106 14.14 3.12 7.59
C LEU A 106 15.46 3.78 8.00
N ALA A 107 15.82 4.85 7.31
CA ALA A 107 16.98 5.70 7.60
C ALA A 107 16.58 6.84 8.55
#